data_AF-A0A497LZF1-F1
#
_entry.id   AF-A0A497LZF1-F1
#
_cell.length_a   1.000
_cell.length_b   1.000
_cell.length_c   1.000
_cell.angle_alpha   90.00
_cell.angle_beta   90.00
_cell.angle_gamma   90.00
#
_symmetry.space_group_name_H-M   'P 1'
#
loop_
_entity.id
_entity.type
_entity.pdbx_description
1 polymer ?
#
loop_
_entity_poly.entity_id
_entity_poly.type
_entity_poly.pdbx_seq_one_letter_code
_entity_poly.pdbx_strand_id
1 'polypeptide(L)'
;MPRLKVNLFKLEPDHKDIDILYIPDYDTHLINKLRRSGLLVGGMASNYLDCEAGIYVIRDEKASSLLKSSQLSYEERCLSSEAYVIKYILADCLRRKLITLEKRGSIILPKNWDKFGEFMFCFPEIVLESKPNGLFKYRKNVNLRIQHFYRNQLYVQVDVGYKRFSNLTLDRVANLLGADNLGVIKGLECSATIRDEQHERNVCGYISEVLPSERRAIIRTETETLSVSFESTRLNSTFFSVKRFIDEILRENLKEVENDIRKRSNKCPVDKIQEIEEIVKEVKRLLFPLEVGSVSYELRESCEEVEIPEI
;
A
#
# COMPACT_ATOMS: atom_id res chain seq x y z
N MET A 1 -21.89 -30.33 3.83
CA MET A 1 -20.53 -29.80 3.61
C MET A 1 -20.29 -28.60 4.51
N PRO A 2 -19.19 -28.56 5.28
CA PRO A 2 -18.84 -27.39 6.08
C PRO A 2 -18.54 -26.19 5.18
N ARG A 3 -19.06 -25.02 5.55
CA ARG A 3 -18.79 -23.74 4.88
C ARG A 3 -17.78 -22.95 5.67
N LEU A 4 -16.81 -22.37 4.97
CA LEU A 4 -15.79 -21.51 5.57
C LEU A 4 -15.95 -20.08 5.06
N LYS A 5 -16.07 -19.16 6.00
CA LYS A 5 -16.02 -17.73 5.71
C LYS A 5 -14.61 -17.35 5.26
N VAL A 6 -14.51 -16.67 4.13
CA VAL A 6 -13.25 -16.18 3.58
C VAL A 6 -13.23 -14.66 3.54
N ASN A 7 -12.05 -14.06 3.49
CA ASN A 7 -11.89 -12.61 3.52
C ASN A 7 -12.15 -11.92 2.16
N LEU A 8 -13.17 -12.39 1.43
CA LEU A 8 -13.63 -11.86 0.16
C LEU A 8 -14.99 -11.20 0.32
N PHE A 9 -15.14 -10.00 -0.24
CA PHE A 9 -16.33 -9.17 -0.14
C PHE A 9 -16.76 -8.77 -1.53
N LYS A 10 -18.01 -9.08 -1.90
CA LYS A 10 -18.50 -8.86 -3.27
C LYS A 10 -18.56 -7.36 -3.60
N LEU A 11 -18.15 -7.03 -4.83
CA LEU A 11 -18.41 -5.72 -5.43
C LEU A 11 -19.71 -5.79 -6.23
N GLU A 12 -20.62 -4.87 -5.94
CA GLU A 12 -21.95 -4.83 -6.54
C GLU A 12 -22.06 -3.58 -7.42
N PRO A 13 -22.00 -3.73 -8.75
CA PRO A 13 -22.26 -2.61 -9.64
C PRO A 13 -23.77 -2.33 -9.68
N ASP A 14 -24.12 -1.05 -9.76
CA ASP A 14 -25.51 -0.61 -9.95
C ASP A 14 -26.04 -0.87 -11.38
N HIS A 15 -25.14 -1.03 -12.37
CA HIS A 15 -25.46 -1.39 -13.75
C HIS A 15 -24.71 -2.67 -14.17
N LYS A 16 -25.36 -3.49 -14.99
CA LYS A 16 -24.77 -4.76 -15.47
C LYS A 16 -23.65 -4.57 -16.49
N ASP A 17 -23.72 -3.50 -17.25
CA ASP A 17 -22.83 -3.23 -18.36
C ASP A 17 -22.27 -1.81 -18.28
N ILE A 18 -21.10 -1.63 -18.88
CA ILE A 18 -20.37 -0.38 -18.95
C ILE A 18 -19.93 -0.09 -20.39
N ASP A 19 -20.13 1.16 -20.80
CA ASP A 19 -19.70 1.62 -22.11
C ASP A 19 -18.20 1.89 -22.14
N ILE A 20 -17.56 1.40 -23.20
CA ILE A 20 -16.12 1.52 -23.41
C ILE A 20 -15.78 1.99 -24.82
N LEU A 21 -14.60 2.58 -24.95
CA LEU A 21 -13.91 2.83 -26.20
C LEU A 21 -12.76 1.81 -26.29
N TYR A 22 -12.91 0.84 -27.19
CA TYR A 22 -12.00 -0.29 -27.35
C TYR A 22 -10.98 -0.02 -28.46
N ILE A 23 -9.71 -0.25 -28.19
CA ILE A 23 -8.62 -0.13 -29.17
C ILE A 23 -8.06 -1.55 -29.41
N PRO A 24 -8.12 -2.09 -30.65
CA PRO A 24 -7.76 -3.48 -30.97
C PRO A 24 -6.29 -3.89 -30.78
N ASP A 25 -5.40 -2.98 -30.34
CA ASP A 25 -3.98 -3.24 -30.17
C ASP A 25 -3.53 -2.99 -28.72
N TYR A 26 -3.06 -4.04 -28.06
CA TYR A 26 -2.49 -3.91 -26.72
C TYR A 26 -1.14 -3.18 -26.76
N ASP A 27 -1.08 -2.01 -26.11
CA ASP A 27 0.16 -1.26 -25.92
C ASP A 27 0.24 -0.70 -24.48
N THR A 28 1.23 -1.18 -23.73
CA THR A 28 1.47 -0.75 -22.35
C THR A 28 1.91 0.72 -22.26
N HIS A 29 2.65 1.23 -23.24
CA HIS A 29 3.05 2.63 -23.28
C HIS A 29 1.84 3.54 -23.49
N LEU A 30 0.96 3.19 -24.43
CA LEU A 30 -0.29 3.89 -24.66
C LEU A 30 -1.21 3.86 -23.44
N ILE A 31 -1.40 2.70 -22.80
CA ILE A 31 -2.18 2.58 -21.55
C ILE A 31 -1.67 3.57 -20.50
N ASN A 32 -0.35 3.59 -20.27
CA ASN A 32 0.25 4.49 -19.28
C ASN A 32 0.09 5.97 -19.67
N LYS A 33 0.20 6.31 -20.96
CA LYS A 33 -0.04 7.66 -21.46
C LYS A 33 -1.49 8.11 -21.19
N LEU A 34 -2.47 7.28 -21.55
CA LEU A 34 -3.88 7.58 -21.35
C LEU A 34 -4.25 7.70 -19.86
N ARG A 35 -3.69 6.84 -19.00
CA ARG A 35 -3.85 6.95 -17.52
C ARG A 35 -3.28 8.26 -16.98
N ARG A 36 -2.09 8.69 -17.45
CA ARG A 36 -1.49 9.98 -17.06
C ARG A 36 -2.33 11.17 -17.52
N SER A 37 -3.03 11.06 -18.64
CA SER A 37 -4.03 12.03 -19.07
C SER A 37 -5.30 12.01 -18.22
N GLY A 38 -5.39 11.12 -17.23
CA GLY A 38 -6.46 11.02 -16.25
C GLY A 38 -7.63 10.14 -16.69
N LEU A 39 -7.52 9.44 -17.82
CA LEU A 39 -8.55 8.50 -18.26
C LEU A 39 -8.54 7.23 -17.39
N LEU A 40 -9.68 6.55 -17.34
CA LEU A 40 -9.83 5.23 -16.72
C LEU A 40 -9.59 4.16 -17.78
N VAL A 41 -8.49 3.43 -17.66
CA VAL A 41 -7.99 2.53 -18.71
C VAL A 41 -7.51 1.21 -18.16
N GLY A 42 -8.01 0.12 -18.75
CA GLY A 42 -7.54 -1.24 -18.58
C GLY A 42 -6.90 -1.77 -19.87
N GLY A 43 -6.20 -2.88 -19.79
CA GLY A 43 -5.62 -3.52 -20.96
C GLY A 43 -5.47 -5.02 -20.78
N MET A 44 -5.62 -5.74 -21.88
CA MET A 44 -5.53 -7.19 -21.97
C MET A 44 -4.46 -7.56 -22.99
N ALA A 45 -3.39 -8.21 -22.55
CA ALA A 45 -2.31 -8.65 -23.44
C ALA A 45 -2.67 -9.89 -24.28
N SER A 46 -3.71 -10.62 -23.87
CA SER A 46 -4.21 -11.82 -24.53
C SER A 46 -5.70 -11.98 -24.23
N ASN A 47 -6.42 -12.72 -25.08
CA ASN A 47 -7.83 -13.03 -24.86
C ASN A 47 -7.98 -13.83 -23.56
N TYR A 48 -8.92 -13.45 -22.71
CA TYR A 48 -9.23 -14.16 -21.47
C TYR A 48 -10.70 -14.00 -21.11
N LEU A 49 -11.38 -15.14 -20.89
CA LEU A 49 -12.83 -15.21 -20.71
C LEU A 49 -13.57 -14.49 -21.86
N ASP A 50 -14.29 -13.43 -21.55
CA ASP A 50 -15.09 -12.59 -22.45
C ASP A 50 -14.34 -11.33 -22.91
N CYS A 51 -13.07 -11.17 -22.53
CA CYS A 51 -12.25 -10.01 -22.90
C CYS A 51 -11.26 -10.36 -24.01
N GLU A 52 -11.36 -9.68 -25.15
CA GLU A 52 -10.35 -9.69 -26.22
C GLU A 52 -9.06 -8.97 -25.82
N ALA A 53 -7.96 -9.28 -26.50
CA ALA A 53 -6.70 -8.57 -26.32
C ALA A 53 -6.81 -7.15 -26.89
N GLY A 54 -6.52 -6.13 -26.08
CA GLY A 54 -6.65 -4.74 -26.50
C GLY A 54 -6.63 -3.77 -25.31
N ILE A 55 -6.95 -2.50 -25.59
CA ILE A 55 -7.04 -1.44 -24.59
C ILE A 55 -8.51 -1.05 -24.40
N TYR A 56 -8.90 -0.95 -23.13
CA TYR A 56 -10.27 -0.67 -22.71
C TYR A 56 -10.29 0.68 -22.01
N VAL A 57 -10.84 1.70 -22.66
CA VAL A 57 -11.01 3.02 -22.08
C VAL A 57 -12.47 3.19 -21.67
N ILE A 58 -12.73 3.54 -20.42
CA ILE A 58 -14.11 3.82 -19.98
C ILE A 58 -14.63 5.04 -20.73
N ARG A 59 -15.84 4.93 -21.29
CA ARG A 59 -16.46 6.02 -22.02
C ARG A 59 -16.88 7.12 -21.06
N ASP A 60 -16.28 8.29 -21.21
CA ASP A 60 -16.76 9.56 -20.67
C ASP A 60 -16.50 10.70 -21.68
N GLU A 61 -16.96 11.92 -21.36
CA GLU A 61 -16.77 13.09 -22.23
C GLU A 61 -15.29 13.37 -22.52
N LYS A 62 -14.43 13.18 -21.52
CA LYS A 62 -13.00 13.45 -21.60
C LYS A 62 -12.27 12.43 -22.48
N ALA A 63 -12.58 11.15 -22.32
CA ALA A 63 -12.07 10.06 -23.13
C ALA A 63 -12.47 10.25 -24.60
N SER A 64 -13.75 10.58 -24.83
CA SER A 64 -14.28 10.84 -26.18
C SER A 64 -13.55 12.01 -26.86
N SER A 65 -13.34 13.10 -26.13
CA SER A 65 -12.60 14.28 -26.64
C SER A 65 -11.13 13.98 -26.92
N LEU A 66 -10.46 13.28 -26.01
CA LEU A 66 -9.02 12.99 -26.10
C LEU A 66 -8.71 11.99 -27.21
N LEU A 67 -9.49 10.91 -27.33
CA LEU A 67 -9.26 9.92 -28.38
C LEU A 67 -9.56 10.48 -29.77
N LYS A 68 -10.61 11.30 -29.93
CA LYS A 68 -10.91 12.00 -31.19
C LYS A 68 -9.76 12.92 -31.62
N SER A 69 -9.22 13.72 -30.70
CA SER A 69 -8.10 14.62 -31.01
C SER A 69 -6.77 13.89 -31.27
N SER A 70 -6.61 12.70 -30.69
CA SER A 70 -5.40 11.87 -30.87
C SER A 70 -5.41 11.02 -32.16
N GLN A 71 -6.48 11.09 -32.97
CA GLN A 71 -6.66 10.29 -34.19
C GLN A 71 -6.46 8.78 -33.99
N LEU A 72 -6.73 8.28 -32.78
CA LEU A 72 -6.66 6.85 -32.50
C LEU A 72 -7.93 6.18 -33.05
N SER A 73 -7.76 5.07 -33.75
CA SER A 73 -8.89 4.21 -34.13
C SER A 73 -9.40 3.48 -32.89
N TYR A 74 -10.71 3.53 -32.67
CA TYR A 74 -11.37 2.81 -31.59
C TYR A 74 -12.79 2.40 -32.00
N GLU A 75 -13.30 1.40 -31.31
CA GLU A 75 -14.67 0.91 -31.45
C GLU A 75 -15.45 1.24 -30.18
N GLU A 76 -16.68 1.74 -30.32
CA GLU A 76 -17.58 1.84 -29.17
C GLU A 76 -18.16 0.45 -28.89
N ARG A 77 -17.95 -0.05 -27.67
CA ARG A 77 -18.44 -1.36 -27.24
C ARG A 77 -19.08 -1.25 -25.87
N CYS A 78 -19.83 -2.28 -25.50
CA CYS A 78 -20.34 -2.47 -24.15
C CYS A 78 -19.74 -3.76 -23.58
N LEU A 79 -19.48 -3.79 -22.29
CA LEU A 79 -18.84 -4.90 -21.59
C LEU A 79 -19.51 -5.05 -20.22
N SER A 80 -19.60 -6.28 -19.71
CA SER A 80 -20.08 -6.49 -18.35
C SER A 80 -19.27 -5.65 -17.34
N SER A 81 -19.98 -5.01 -16.41
CA SER A 81 -19.40 -4.31 -15.26
C SER A 81 -18.57 -5.24 -14.36
N GLU A 82 -18.78 -6.55 -14.44
CA GLU A 82 -17.99 -7.54 -13.68
C GLU A 82 -16.92 -8.24 -14.54
N ALA A 83 -16.64 -7.75 -15.75
CA ALA A 83 -15.65 -8.36 -16.63
C ALA A 83 -14.22 -8.25 -16.08
N TYR A 84 -13.36 -9.16 -16.51
CA TYR A 84 -12.01 -9.29 -15.95
C TYR A 84 -11.18 -8.01 -16.05
N VAL A 85 -11.29 -7.27 -17.15
CA VAL A 85 -10.53 -6.03 -17.35
C VAL A 85 -10.93 -4.92 -16.38
N ILE A 86 -12.18 -4.92 -15.89
CA ILE A 86 -12.70 -3.91 -14.95
C ILE A 86 -11.94 -3.93 -13.63
N LYS A 87 -11.44 -5.09 -13.20
CA LYS A 87 -10.63 -5.19 -11.96
C LYS A 87 -9.42 -4.25 -11.97
N TYR A 88 -8.78 -4.06 -13.13
CA TYR A 88 -7.61 -3.19 -13.28
C TYR A 88 -8.00 -1.72 -13.26
N ILE A 89 -9.19 -1.40 -13.76
CA ILE A 89 -9.72 -0.04 -13.79
C ILE A 89 -10.15 0.37 -12.37
N LEU A 90 -10.89 -0.50 -11.67
CA LEU A 90 -11.23 -0.31 -10.26
C LEU A 90 -9.98 -0.17 -9.37
N ALA A 91 -8.92 -0.93 -9.66
CA ALA A 91 -7.66 -0.81 -8.92
C ALA A 91 -7.04 0.60 -9.10
N ASP A 92 -7.15 1.20 -10.29
CA ASP A 92 -6.73 2.59 -10.50
C ASP A 92 -7.64 3.60 -9.79
N CYS A 93 -8.96 3.39 -9.79
CA CYS A 93 -9.89 4.21 -9.01
C CYS A 93 -9.56 4.17 -7.51
N LEU A 94 -9.33 2.96 -6.97
CA LEU A 94 -8.96 2.75 -5.58
C LEU A 94 -7.64 3.46 -5.24
N ARG A 95 -6.61 3.34 -6.09
CA ARG A 95 -5.33 4.05 -5.96
C ARG A 95 -5.53 5.56 -5.83
N ARG A 96 -6.32 6.17 -6.73
CA ARG A 96 -6.59 7.62 -6.73
C ARG A 96 -7.33 8.06 -5.45
N LYS A 97 -8.30 7.25 -5.00
CA LYS A 97 -9.07 7.53 -3.78
C LYS A 97 -8.19 7.44 -2.52
N LEU A 98 -7.32 6.43 -2.43
CA LEU A 98 -6.34 6.29 -1.34
C LEU A 98 -5.40 7.50 -1.25
N ILE A 99 -4.83 7.96 -2.38
CA ILE A 99 -3.99 9.16 -2.42
C ILE A 99 -4.76 10.40 -1.93
N THR A 100 -6.04 10.50 -2.27
CA THR A 100 -6.89 11.61 -1.83
C THR A 100 -7.15 11.57 -0.32
N LEU A 101 -7.40 10.38 0.24
CA LEU A 101 -7.59 10.19 1.69
C LEU A 101 -6.30 10.44 2.48
N GLU A 102 -5.15 10.05 1.94
CA GLU A 102 -3.84 10.35 2.53
C GLU A 102 -3.60 11.86 2.62
N LYS A 103 -3.84 12.60 1.54
CA LYS A 103 -3.70 14.07 1.51
C LYS A 103 -4.60 14.77 2.53
N ARG A 104 -5.74 14.16 2.88
CA ARG A 104 -6.67 14.65 3.92
C ARG A 104 -6.31 14.20 5.34
N GLY A 105 -5.27 13.38 5.51
CA GLY A 105 -4.86 12.81 6.79
C GLY A 105 -5.80 11.74 7.33
N SER A 106 -6.75 11.24 6.52
CA SER A 106 -7.71 10.22 6.94
C SER A 106 -7.08 8.83 7.05
N ILE A 107 -6.01 8.60 6.30
CA ILE A 107 -5.21 7.37 6.31
C ILE A 107 -3.72 7.72 6.14
N ILE A 108 -2.85 6.75 6.36
CA ILE A 108 -1.41 6.85 6.10
C ILE A 108 -1.02 5.78 5.07
N LEU A 109 -0.34 6.17 4.00
CA LEU A 109 0.20 5.24 3.01
C LEU A 109 1.66 4.92 3.34
N PRO A 110 1.98 3.68 3.76
CA PRO A 110 3.36 3.30 4.04
C PRO A 110 4.22 3.24 2.77
N LYS A 111 5.55 3.17 2.92
CA LYS A 111 6.43 2.86 1.78
C LYS A 111 5.99 1.55 1.14
N ASN A 112 5.97 1.51 -0.19
CA ASN A 112 5.51 0.36 -0.99
C ASN A 112 4.03 0.00 -0.78
N TRP A 113 3.18 0.99 -0.50
CA TRP A 113 1.74 0.78 -0.29
C TRP A 113 1.01 0.21 -1.51
N ASP A 114 1.47 0.48 -2.72
CA ASP A 114 0.91 -0.05 -3.97
C ASP A 114 1.93 -0.97 -4.62
N LYS A 115 1.74 -2.29 -4.48
CA LYS A 115 2.61 -3.32 -5.08
C LYS A 115 1.82 -4.54 -5.49
N PHE A 116 2.15 -5.08 -6.67
CA PHE A 116 1.60 -6.35 -7.17
C PHE A 116 0.05 -6.41 -7.21
N GLY A 117 -0.62 -5.27 -7.37
CA GLY A 117 -2.09 -5.18 -7.36
C GLY A 117 -2.71 -5.19 -5.95
N GLU A 118 -1.88 -5.05 -4.91
CA GLU A 118 -2.30 -4.93 -3.51
C GLU A 118 -2.05 -3.50 -3.01
N PHE A 119 -3.01 -3.01 -2.23
CA PHE A 119 -3.02 -1.67 -1.66
C PHE A 119 -3.01 -1.74 -0.14
N MET A 120 -1.94 -1.29 0.49
CA MET A 120 -1.78 -1.22 1.94
C MET A 120 -2.02 0.20 2.43
N PHE A 121 -2.87 0.39 3.43
CA PHE A 121 -2.95 1.67 4.16
C PHE A 121 -3.08 1.43 5.66
N CYS A 122 -2.79 2.46 6.46
CA CYS A 122 -2.92 2.42 7.91
C CYS A 122 -3.94 3.46 8.37
N PHE A 123 -4.70 3.12 9.42
CA PHE A 123 -5.49 4.11 10.14
C PHE A 123 -4.56 5.06 10.93
N PRO A 124 -4.94 6.34 11.10
CA PRO A 124 -4.12 7.35 11.75
C PRO A 124 -4.05 7.19 13.29
N GLU A 125 -4.80 6.27 13.87
CA GLU A 125 -4.78 5.99 15.31
C GLU A 125 -3.60 5.08 15.71
N ILE A 126 -2.97 5.39 16.84
CA ILE A 126 -1.84 4.62 17.38
C ILE A 126 -2.42 3.55 18.29
N VAL A 127 -2.24 2.28 17.92
CA VAL A 127 -2.71 1.15 18.73
C VAL A 127 -1.76 0.85 19.87
N LEU A 128 -0.46 0.99 19.60
CA LEU A 128 0.59 0.75 20.59
C LEU A 128 1.80 1.61 20.27
N GLU A 129 2.47 2.07 21.31
CA GLU A 129 3.66 2.92 21.20
C GLU A 129 4.70 2.44 22.21
N SER A 130 5.95 2.40 21.78
CA SER A 130 7.06 2.11 22.68
C SER A 130 7.31 3.27 23.66
N LYS A 131 7.78 2.90 24.85
CA LYS A 131 8.05 3.80 25.97
C LYS A 131 9.52 3.69 26.39
N PRO A 132 10.09 4.75 26.98
CA PRO A 132 9.44 6.03 27.29
C PRO A 132 9.43 7.02 26.12
N ASN A 133 10.22 6.83 25.07
CA ASN A 133 10.53 7.91 24.13
C ASN A 133 9.63 7.94 22.88
N GLY A 134 8.78 6.94 22.67
CA GLY A 134 7.85 6.89 21.53
C GLY A 134 8.55 6.62 20.21
N LEU A 135 9.64 5.84 20.23
CA LEU A 135 10.48 5.59 19.06
C LEU A 135 9.79 4.72 18.00
N PHE A 136 8.83 3.90 18.42
CA PHE A 136 8.08 3.00 17.55
C PHE A 136 6.59 3.15 17.81
N LYS A 137 5.85 3.43 16.73
CA LYS A 137 4.40 3.54 16.72
C LYS A 137 3.82 2.42 15.88
N TYR A 138 2.84 1.71 16.41
CA TYR A 138 2.14 0.65 15.72
C TYR A 138 0.72 1.09 15.41
N ARG A 139 0.34 0.93 14.15
CA ARG A 139 -0.96 1.32 13.63
C ARG A 139 -1.63 0.12 13.01
N LYS A 140 -2.95 0.05 13.11
CA LYS A 140 -3.72 -0.97 12.38
C LYS A 140 -3.62 -0.67 10.89
N ASN A 141 -3.26 -1.68 10.10
CA ASN A 141 -3.19 -1.58 8.65
C ASN A 141 -4.18 -2.52 7.98
N VAL A 142 -4.57 -2.15 6.77
CA VAL A 142 -5.46 -2.90 5.89
C VAL A 142 -4.72 -3.13 4.58
N ASN A 143 -4.79 -4.35 4.06
CA ASN A 143 -4.37 -4.70 2.71
C ASN A 143 -5.62 -5.01 1.89
N LEU A 144 -5.76 -4.35 0.75
CA LEU A 144 -6.86 -4.54 -0.18
C LEU A 144 -6.35 -5.07 -1.51
N ARG A 145 -7.09 -6.00 -2.10
CA ARG A 145 -6.83 -6.49 -3.46
C ARG A 145 -8.14 -6.71 -4.19
N ILE A 146 -8.24 -6.19 -5.41
CA ILE A 146 -9.38 -6.48 -6.27
C ILE A 146 -9.14 -7.81 -6.97
N GLN A 147 -10.07 -8.74 -6.78
CA GLN A 147 -10.05 -10.08 -7.35
C GLN A 147 -11.17 -10.21 -8.35
N HIS A 148 -10.95 -11.06 -9.35
CA HIS A 148 -11.96 -11.49 -10.30
C HIS A 148 -12.01 -13.01 -10.29
N PHE A 149 -13.20 -13.56 -10.14
CA PHE A 149 -13.43 -15.00 -10.18
C PHE A 149 -14.47 -15.34 -11.25
N TYR A 150 -14.35 -16.54 -11.82
CA TYR A 150 -15.34 -17.09 -12.75
C TYR A 150 -16.64 -17.42 -11.99
N ARG A 151 -17.85 -17.09 -12.49
CA ARG A 151 -18.21 -16.53 -13.80
C ARG A 151 -18.44 -15.01 -13.73
N ASN A 152 -17.39 -14.22 -13.89
CA ASN A 152 -17.45 -12.75 -13.88
C ASN A 152 -18.01 -12.16 -12.59
N GLN A 153 -17.30 -12.40 -11.50
CA GLN A 153 -17.62 -11.79 -10.22
C GLN A 153 -16.40 -11.05 -9.68
N LEU A 154 -16.62 -9.82 -9.26
CA LEU A 154 -15.59 -8.96 -8.69
C LEU A 154 -15.69 -8.96 -7.17
N TYR A 155 -14.53 -9.01 -6.53
CA TYR A 155 -14.41 -9.05 -5.08
C TYR A 155 -13.31 -8.12 -4.62
N VAL A 156 -13.44 -7.62 -3.39
CA VAL A 156 -12.32 -7.08 -2.63
C VAL A 156 -11.89 -8.13 -1.62
N GLN A 157 -10.65 -8.57 -1.73
CA GLN A 157 -9.98 -9.31 -0.68
C GLN A 157 -9.44 -8.31 0.35
N VAL A 158 -9.76 -8.54 1.62
CA VAL A 158 -9.36 -7.67 2.73
C VAL A 158 -8.54 -8.45 3.73
N ASP A 159 -7.35 -7.98 4.06
CA ASP A 159 -6.57 -8.48 5.20
C ASP A 159 -6.20 -7.33 6.13
N VAL A 160 -5.99 -7.64 7.40
CA VAL A 160 -5.74 -6.65 8.46
C VAL A 160 -4.51 -7.04 9.26
N GLY A 161 -3.76 -6.06 9.73
CA GLY A 161 -2.56 -6.30 10.52
C GLY A 161 -2.13 -5.08 11.32
N TYR A 162 -0.87 -5.09 11.72
CA TYR A 162 -0.23 -3.93 12.34
C TYR A 162 1.04 -3.54 11.59
N LYS A 163 1.16 -2.25 11.29
CA LYS A 163 2.36 -1.67 10.68
C LYS A 163 3.13 -0.86 11.71
N ARG A 164 4.44 -1.13 11.79
CA ARG A 164 5.38 -0.37 12.61
C ARG A 164 5.89 0.85 11.84
N PHE A 165 5.83 2.00 12.49
CA PHE A 165 6.44 3.26 12.08
C PHE A 165 7.56 3.59 13.06
N SER A 166 8.76 3.82 12.53
CA SER A 166 9.94 4.13 13.35
C SER A 166 10.31 5.60 13.22
N ASN A 167 10.44 6.25 14.37
CA ASN A 167 10.98 7.60 14.52
C ASN A 167 12.44 7.58 14.98
N LEU A 168 13.15 6.46 14.73
CA LEU A 168 14.54 6.25 15.13
C LEU A 168 15.52 6.91 14.15
N THR A 169 15.29 8.19 13.86
CA THR A 169 16.25 9.02 13.11
C THR A 169 17.44 9.36 13.99
N LEU A 170 18.61 9.60 13.39
CA LEU A 170 19.77 10.05 14.15
C LEU A 170 19.54 11.38 14.84
N ASP A 171 18.70 12.26 14.26
CA ASP A 171 18.33 13.50 14.93
C ASP A 171 17.59 13.24 16.24
N ARG A 172 16.61 12.32 16.22
CA ARG A 172 15.88 11.93 17.42
C ARG A 172 16.81 11.27 18.46
N VAL A 173 17.71 10.40 18.01
CA VAL A 173 18.70 9.75 18.89
C VAL A 173 19.65 10.78 19.51
N ALA A 174 20.15 11.74 18.73
CA ALA A 174 21.01 12.82 19.22
C ALA A 174 20.32 13.67 20.28
N ASN A 175 19.04 14.00 20.08
CA ASN A 175 18.26 14.76 21.05
C ASN A 175 18.01 13.98 22.35
N LEU A 176 17.95 12.65 22.31
CA LEU A 176 17.77 11.81 23.50
C LEU A 176 19.08 11.58 24.28
N LEU A 177 20.19 11.38 23.56
CA LEU A 177 21.49 11.11 24.19
C LEU A 177 22.23 12.38 24.62
N GLY A 178 21.95 13.52 23.97
CA GLY A 178 22.77 14.72 24.05
C GLY A 178 24.00 14.65 23.13
N ALA A 179 24.53 15.82 22.73
CA ALA A 179 25.59 15.93 21.74
C ALA A 179 26.90 15.21 22.15
N ASP A 180 27.20 15.19 23.45
CA ASP A 180 28.46 14.64 23.97
C ASP A 180 28.49 13.10 24.02
N ASN A 181 27.33 12.44 23.93
CA ASN A 181 27.22 10.99 24.08
C ASN A 181 27.06 10.25 22.75
N LEU A 182 27.15 10.94 21.62
CA LEU A 182 26.87 10.35 20.31
C LEU A 182 27.91 9.31 19.85
N GLY A 183 29.07 9.22 20.50
CA GLY A 183 30.09 8.22 20.19
C GLY A 183 29.57 6.76 20.29
N VAL A 184 28.56 6.51 21.12
CA VAL A 184 27.99 5.16 21.34
C VAL A 184 27.24 4.60 20.12
N ILE A 185 26.89 5.43 19.14
CA ILE A 185 26.17 4.99 17.94
C ILE A 185 27.14 4.53 16.82
N LYS A 186 28.44 4.75 16.99
CA LYS A 186 29.46 4.31 16.04
C LYS A 186 29.45 2.78 15.94
N GLY A 187 29.46 2.28 14.71
CA GLY A 187 29.36 0.86 14.38
C GLY A 187 27.93 0.33 14.28
N LEU A 188 26.90 1.12 14.61
CA LEU A 188 25.51 0.68 14.48
C LEU A 188 25.03 0.71 13.02
N GLU A 189 24.24 -0.30 12.67
CA GLU A 189 23.62 -0.44 11.35
C GLU A 189 22.51 0.58 11.17
N CYS A 190 22.49 1.18 9.98
CA CYS A 190 21.57 2.23 9.63
C CYS A 190 21.15 2.14 8.17
N SER A 191 20.10 2.87 7.85
CA SER A 191 19.67 3.17 6.49
C SER A 191 19.57 4.67 6.31
N ALA A 192 20.03 5.19 5.18
CA ALA A 192 19.89 6.59 4.83
C ALA A 192 19.18 6.76 3.49
N THR A 193 18.31 7.77 3.41
CA THR A 193 17.75 8.21 2.14
C THR A 193 18.67 9.27 1.54
N ILE A 194 19.13 9.04 0.31
CA ILE A 194 19.97 9.95 -0.45
C ILE A 194 19.19 10.40 -1.67
N ARG A 195 19.20 11.71 -1.92
CA ARG A 195 18.74 12.29 -3.19
C ARG A 195 19.92 12.38 -4.12
N ASP A 196 19.86 11.67 -5.24
CA ASP A 196 20.70 11.98 -6.40
C ASP A 196 19.91 12.86 -7.38
N GLU A 197 20.56 13.35 -8.45
CA GLU A 197 19.98 14.29 -9.41
C GLU A 197 18.73 13.75 -10.13
N GLN A 198 18.45 12.45 -10.06
CA GLN A 198 17.36 11.81 -10.79
C GLN A 198 16.36 11.08 -9.87
N HIS A 199 16.78 10.57 -8.71
CA HIS A 199 15.98 9.72 -7.84
C HIS A 199 16.37 9.81 -6.34
N GLU A 200 15.40 9.49 -5.48
CA GLU A 200 15.68 9.14 -4.07
C GLU A 200 16.04 7.66 -3.97
N ARG A 201 17.27 7.35 -3.56
CA ARG A 201 17.68 5.97 -3.24
C ARG A 201 17.86 5.79 -1.73
N ASN A 202 17.59 4.57 -1.25
CA ASN A 202 17.88 4.19 0.13
C ASN A 202 19.15 3.34 0.14
N VAL A 203 20.11 3.72 0.98
CA VAL A 203 21.33 2.94 1.20
C VAL A 203 21.31 2.33 2.60
N CYS A 204 21.93 1.17 2.76
CA CYS A 204 22.13 0.51 4.04
C CYS A 204 23.64 0.43 4.32
N GLY A 205 24.03 0.60 5.57
CA GLY A 205 25.42 0.56 6.00
C GLY A 205 25.54 0.67 7.51
N TYR A 206 26.71 1.09 7.98
CA TYR A 206 26.95 1.34 9.41
C TYR A 206 27.58 2.72 9.61
N ILE A 207 27.36 3.28 10.80
CA ILE A 207 27.88 4.60 11.16
C ILE A 207 29.36 4.47 11.47
N SER A 208 30.24 4.99 10.61
CA SER A 208 31.69 4.99 10.87
C SER A 208 32.13 6.18 11.72
N GLU A 209 31.45 7.32 11.58
CA GLU A 209 31.76 8.55 12.29
C GLU A 209 30.50 9.43 12.43
N VAL A 210 30.49 10.26 13.46
CA VAL A 210 29.41 11.20 13.76
C VAL A 210 30.02 12.59 13.90
N LEU A 211 29.42 13.59 13.25
CA LEU A 211 29.81 14.99 13.26
C LEU A 211 28.67 15.82 13.88
N PRO A 212 28.56 15.89 15.23
CA PRO A 212 27.41 16.49 15.91
C PRO A 212 27.21 17.97 15.58
N SER A 213 28.30 18.73 15.50
CA SER A 213 28.29 20.17 15.18
C SER A 213 27.70 20.46 13.80
N GLU A 214 27.83 19.51 12.87
CA GLU A 214 27.30 19.61 11.51
C GLU A 214 25.94 18.93 11.34
N ARG A 215 25.44 18.22 12.38
CA ARG A 215 24.26 17.33 12.30
C ARG A 215 24.39 16.29 11.17
N ARG A 216 25.59 15.74 10.99
CA ARG A 216 25.91 14.76 9.93
C ARG A 216 26.55 13.50 10.47
N ALA A 217 26.34 12.38 9.78
CA ALA A 217 27.00 11.11 10.03
C ALA A 217 27.74 10.66 8.77
N ILE A 218 28.88 10.02 8.98
CA ILE A 218 29.59 9.29 7.92
C ILE A 218 29.13 7.84 7.99
N ILE A 219 28.48 7.38 6.93
CA ILE A 219 28.00 6.01 6.76
C ILE A 219 28.96 5.30 5.83
N ARG A 220 29.42 4.12 6.25
CA ARG A 220 30.17 3.21 5.40
C ARG A 220 29.24 2.10 4.91
N THR A 221 29.18 1.96 3.60
CA THR A 221 28.45 0.89 2.91
C THR A 221 29.46 -0.12 2.34
N GLU A 222 28.99 -1.14 1.65
CA GLU A 222 29.86 -2.10 0.97
C GLU A 222 30.69 -1.45 -0.14
N THR A 223 30.13 -0.45 -0.83
CA THR A 223 30.72 0.13 -2.05
C THR A 223 31.28 1.53 -1.86
N GLU A 224 30.81 2.27 -0.87
CA GLU A 224 31.11 3.70 -0.73
C GLU A 224 31.02 4.20 0.73
N THR A 225 31.66 5.34 0.98
CA THR A 225 31.53 6.11 2.21
C THR A 225 30.77 7.40 1.92
N LEU A 226 29.74 7.67 2.71
CA LEU A 226 28.77 8.72 2.44
C LEU A 226 28.62 9.63 3.66
N SER A 227 28.65 10.94 3.44
CA SER A 227 28.33 11.92 4.48
C SER A 227 26.88 12.37 4.33
N VAL A 228 26.02 12.02 5.28
CA VAL A 228 24.57 12.25 5.23
C VAL A 228 24.08 12.99 6.47
N SER A 229 22.94 13.68 6.36
CA SER A 229 22.35 14.38 7.50
C SER A 229 21.72 13.41 8.50
N PHE A 230 21.60 13.86 9.74
CA PHE A 230 20.96 13.10 10.81
C PHE A 230 19.47 12.82 10.53
N GLU A 231 18.77 13.77 9.91
CA GLU A 231 17.35 13.64 9.60
C GLU A 231 17.07 12.54 8.57
N SER A 232 17.96 12.38 7.58
CA SER A 232 17.81 11.38 6.53
C SER A 232 18.33 9.99 6.93
N THR A 233 18.96 9.87 8.10
CA THR A 233 19.56 8.63 8.59
C THR A 233 18.73 8.02 9.70
N ARG A 234 18.45 6.72 9.60
CA ARG A 234 17.69 5.96 10.59
C ARG A 234 18.47 4.72 11.03
N LEU A 235 18.50 4.44 12.33
CA LEU A 235 19.07 3.19 12.82
C LEU A 235 18.16 2.02 12.44
N ASN A 236 18.77 0.90 12.05
CA ASN A 236 18.03 -0.26 11.56
C ASN A 236 17.82 -1.29 12.67
N SER A 237 16.65 -1.21 13.31
CA SER A 237 16.21 -2.13 14.38
C SER A 237 16.03 -3.61 13.95
N THR A 238 16.35 -3.98 12.71
CA THR A 238 16.43 -5.40 12.30
C THR A 238 17.68 -6.07 12.86
N PHE A 239 18.77 -5.30 13.04
CA PHE A 239 20.05 -5.82 13.52
C PHE A 239 20.08 -5.90 15.05
N PHE A 240 20.73 -6.96 15.57
CA PHE A 240 20.78 -7.26 17.00
C PHE A 240 21.50 -6.17 17.80
N SER A 241 22.64 -5.69 17.32
CA SER A 241 23.39 -4.53 17.81
C SER A 241 22.50 -3.30 18.03
N VAL A 242 21.68 -2.95 17.03
CA VAL A 242 20.76 -1.81 17.10
C VAL A 242 19.62 -2.08 18.08
N LYS A 243 19.04 -3.29 18.08
CA LYS A 243 18.02 -3.66 19.09
C LYS A 243 18.54 -3.52 20.50
N ARG A 244 19.75 -4.02 20.76
CA ARG A 244 20.40 -3.91 22.06
C ARG A 244 20.64 -2.45 22.45
N PHE A 245 21.11 -1.62 21.51
CA PHE A 245 21.27 -0.19 21.73
C PHE A 245 19.94 0.49 22.10
N ILE A 246 18.85 0.16 21.41
CA ILE A 246 17.50 0.68 21.70
C ILE A 246 17.06 0.28 23.11
N ASP A 247 17.20 -0.99 23.48
CA ASP A 247 16.71 -1.53 24.75
C ASP A 247 17.58 -1.07 25.94
N GLU A 248 18.91 -1.08 25.81
CA GLU A 248 19.84 -0.86 26.92
C GLU A 248 20.26 0.60 27.08
N ILE A 249 20.51 1.29 25.96
CA ILE A 249 21.03 2.66 25.97
C ILE A 249 19.91 3.68 25.87
N LEU A 250 19.00 3.52 24.91
CA LEU A 250 17.82 4.40 24.80
C LEU A 250 16.72 4.04 25.81
N ARG A 251 16.84 2.88 26.48
CA ARG A 251 15.89 2.36 27.49
C ARG A 251 14.47 2.23 26.95
N GLU A 252 14.33 1.97 25.66
CA GLU A 252 13.03 1.81 25.01
C GLU A 252 12.54 0.37 25.16
N ASN A 253 11.28 0.15 25.51
CA ASN A 253 10.72 -1.19 25.72
C ASN A 253 10.31 -1.90 24.41
N LEU A 254 11.17 -1.89 23.38
CA LEU A 254 10.82 -2.40 22.05
C LEU A 254 10.38 -3.87 22.08
N LYS A 255 11.09 -4.71 22.83
CA LYS A 255 10.78 -6.15 22.95
C LYS A 255 9.39 -6.43 23.53
N GLU A 256 8.99 -5.68 24.55
CA GLU A 256 7.66 -5.83 25.17
C GLU A 256 6.56 -5.49 24.17
N VAL A 257 6.71 -4.37 23.48
CA VAL A 257 5.78 -3.91 22.45
C VAL A 257 5.71 -4.87 21.27
N GLU A 258 6.85 -5.41 20.80
CA GLU A 258 6.88 -6.43 19.73
C GLU A 258 6.12 -7.71 20.15
N ASN A 259 6.24 -8.12 21.42
CA ASN A 259 5.51 -9.28 21.95
C ASN A 259 4.00 -9.04 22.00
N ASP A 260 3.55 -7.85 22.39
CA ASP A 260 2.13 -7.52 22.44
C ASP A 260 1.50 -7.44 21.06
N ILE A 261 2.20 -6.88 20.08
CA ILE A 261 1.76 -6.91 18.68
C ILE A 261 1.67 -8.35 18.17
N ARG A 262 2.63 -9.20 18.50
CA ARG A 262 2.58 -10.63 18.14
C ARG A 262 1.36 -11.33 18.71
N LYS A 263 1.04 -11.11 19.98
CA LYS A 263 -0.18 -11.66 20.62
C LYS A 263 -1.45 -11.16 19.93
N ARG A 264 -1.52 -9.86 19.61
CA ARG A 264 -2.66 -9.25 18.89
C ARG A 264 -2.81 -9.78 17.45
N SER A 265 -1.71 -10.18 16.82
CA SER A 265 -1.68 -10.66 15.43
C SER A 265 -2.01 -12.15 15.34
N ASN A 266 -1.62 -12.93 16.36
CA ASN A 266 -1.89 -14.36 16.46
C ASN A 266 -3.33 -14.61 16.94
N LYS A 267 -4.30 -14.38 16.06
CA LYS A 267 -5.71 -14.71 16.28
C LYS A 267 -6.06 -16.03 15.63
N CYS A 268 -7.04 -16.75 16.19
CA CYS A 268 -7.62 -17.88 15.48
C CYS A 268 -8.35 -17.37 14.21
N PRO A 269 -8.50 -18.20 13.16
CA PRO A 269 -9.13 -17.76 11.91
C PRO A 269 -10.53 -17.16 12.09
N VAL A 270 -11.33 -17.68 13.02
CA VAL A 270 -12.69 -17.19 13.29
C VAL A 270 -12.66 -15.75 13.82
N ASP A 271 -11.86 -15.48 14.85
CA ASP A 271 -11.70 -14.13 15.41
C ASP A 271 -11.11 -13.15 14.39
N LYS A 272 -10.23 -13.67 13.51
CA LYS A 272 -9.63 -12.88 12.45
C LYS A 272 -10.65 -12.43 11.41
N ILE A 273 -11.54 -13.32 10.98
CA ILE A 273 -12.62 -12.99 10.06
C ILE A 273 -13.58 -11.98 10.67
N GLN A 274 -13.96 -12.14 11.95
CA GLN A 274 -14.79 -11.15 12.64
C GLN A 274 -14.14 -9.76 12.68
N GLU A 275 -12.83 -9.69 12.94
CA GLU A 275 -12.10 -8.42 12.87
C GLU A 275 -12.12 -7.81 11.47
N ILE A 276 -12.02 -8.64 10.42
CA ILE A 276 -12.07 -8.19 9.03
C ILE A 276 -13.47 -7.66 8.71
N GLU A 277 -14.55 -8.35 9.10
CA GLU A 277 -15.94 -7.91 8.91
C GLU A 277 -16.20 -6.52 9.54
N GLU A 278 -15.68 -6.27 10.75
CA GLU A 278 -15.78 -4.94 11.36
C GLU A 278 -14.97 -3.87 10.61
N ILE A 279 -13.81 -4.23 10.08
CA ILE A 279 -12.98 -3.31 9.30
C ILE A 279 -13.58 -3.01 7.93
N VAL A 280 -14.30 -3.96 7.33
CA VAL A 280 -14.95 -3.77 6.03
C VAL A 280 -15.99 -2.67 6.08
N LYS A 281 -16.71 -2.49 7.20
CA LYS A 281 -17.66 -1.38 7.38
C LYS A 281 -16.95 -0.02 7.24
N GLU A 282 -15.78 0.10 7.84
CA GLU A 282 -14.98 1.33 7.77
C GLU A 282 -14.32 1.51 6.39
N VAL A 283 -13.84 0.42 5.79
CA VAL A 283 -13.33 0.41 4.40
C VAL A 283 -14.41 0.89 3.43
N LYS A 284 -15.63 0.36 3.55
CA LYS A 284 -16.79 0.77 2.75
C LYS A 284 -17.05 2.26 2.90
N ARG A 285 -17.19 2.75 4.14
CA ARG A 285 -17.43 4.17 4.45
C ARG A 285 -16.38 5.10 3.84
N LEU A 286 -15.11 4.70 3.84
CA LEU A 286 -13.99 5.53 3.34
C LEU A 286 -13.81 5.45 1.83
N LEU A 287 -13.96 4.26 1.25
CA LEU A 287 -13.49 3.94 -0.09
C LEU A 287 -14.62 3.65 -1.07
N PHE A 288 -15.84 3.44 -0.63
CA PHE A 288 -16.97 3.09 -1.50
C PHE A 288 -18.06 4.18 -1.44
N PRO A 289 -18.82 4.39 -2.53
CA PRO A 289 -18.70 3.70 -3.82
C PRO A 289 -17.40 4.02 -4.58
N LEU A 290 -17.02 3.13 -5.49
CA LEU A 290 -16.00 3.40 -6.51
C LEU A 290 -16.71 3.68 -7.84
N GLU A 291 -16.47 4.86 -8.40
CA GLU A 291 -17.06 5.28 -9.68
C GLU A 291 -16.17 4.87 -10.85
N VAL A 292 -16.77 4.24 -11.86
CA VAL A 292 -16.13 3.87 -13.12
C VAL A 292 -17.07 4.27 -14.26
N GLY A 293 -16.86 5.44 -14.84
CA GLY A 293 -17.75 5.98 -15.86
C GLY A 293 -19.14 6.27 -15.30
N SER A 294 -20.15 5.61 -15.87
CA SER A 294 -21.55 5.68 -15.41
C SER A 294 -21.92 4.63 -14.36
N VAL A 295 -20.99 3.75 -13.98
CA VAL A 295 -21.26 2.63 -13.07
C VAL A 295 -20.64 2.89 -11.70
N SER A 296 -21.45 2.77 -10.66
CA SER A 296 -21.05 2.89 -9.27
C SER A 296 -20.96 1.49 -8.63
N TYR A 297 -19.81 1.20 -8.02
CA TYR A 297 -19.56 -0.11 -7.38
C TYR A 297 -19.61 0.04 -5.87
N GLU A 298 -20.55 -0.68 -5.26
CA GLU A 298 -20.69 -0.78 -3.81
C GLU A 298 -19.96 -2.01 -3.25
N LEU A 299 -19.54 -1.94 -1.98
CA LEU A 299 -18.95 -3.07 -1.29
C LEU A 299 -19.99 -3.74 -0.39
N ARG A 300 -20.23 -5.04 -0.63
CA ARG A 300 -21.04 -5.87 0.25
C ARG A 300 -20.27 -6.14 1.55
N GLU A 301 -20.90 -5.90 2.69
CA GLU A 301 -20.24 -6.01 4.01
C GLU A 301 -20.15 -7.45 4.52
N SER A 302 -20.98 -8.36 4.01
CA SER A 302 -20.91 -9.77 4.37
C SER A 302 -19.76 -10.45 3.61
N CYS A 303 -18.95 -11.21 4.34
CA CYS A 303 -17.95 -12.06 3.73
C CYS A 303 -18.58 -13.20 2.92
N GLU A 304 -17.85 -13.68 1.91
CA GLU A 304 -18.24 -14.88 1.16
C GLU A 304 -18.03 -16.15 2.00
N GLU A 305 -18.90 -17.13 1.75
CA GLU A 305 -18.80 -18.47 2.32
C GLU A 305 -18.46 -19.47 1.21
N VAL A 306 -17.38 -20.22 1.38
CA VAL A 306 -16.96 -21.24 0.42
C VAL A 306 -17.22 -22.63 1.00
N GLU A 307 -17.81 -23.50 0.21
CA GLU A 307 -17.99 -24.91 0.56
C GLU A 307 -16.65 -25.63 0.48
N ILE A 308 -16.26 -26.32 1.56
CA ILE A 308 -15.07 -27.15 1.57
C ILE A 308 -15.48 -28.54 1.05
N PRO A 309 -14.93 -29.03 -0.07
CA PRO A 309 -15.17 -30.40 -0.50
C PRO A 309 -14.64 -31.38 0.54
N GLU A 310 -15.43 -32.40 0.87
CA GLU A 310 -14.98 -33.51 1.73
C GLU A 310 -13.82 -34.23 1.03
N ILE A 311 -12.71 -34.43 1.77
CA ILE A 311 -11.50 -35.13 1.30
C ILE A 311 -11.73 -36.64 1.41
#